data_AF-A0A7G8HE92-F1
#
_entry.id   AF-A0A7G8HE92-F1
#
_cell.length_a   1.000
_cell.length_b   1.000
_cell.length_c   1.000
_cell.angle_alpha   90.00
_cell.angle_beta   90.00
_cell.angle_gamma   90.00
#
_symmetry.space_group_name_H-M   'P 1'
#
loop_
_entity.id
_entity.type
_entity.pdbx_description
1 polymer ?
#
loop_
_entity_poly.entity_id
_entity_poly.type
_entity_poly.pdbx_seq_one_letter_code
_entity_poly.pdbx_strand_id
1 'polypeptide(L)'
;MAKNRRNKLRGTNGADELTGTSRKRLIYGRGGDDIISTPEGRFKVWGGEDNDTFKTLNGGKGYMKIMDFEAGDTITFCGCASTRIEQRGKNAWIVKGDDVKAVVKGVDAGDLNIDFDEAVITMSADPMA
;
A
#
# COMPACT_ATOMS: atom_id res chain seq x y z
N MET A 1 14.33 8.51 31.15
CA MET A 1 13.17 8.59 30.23
C MET A 1 13.66 8.47 28.79
N ALA A 2 13.49 7.31 28.13
CA ALA A 2 13.89 7.12 26.73
C ALA A 2 12.65 7.09 25.82
N LYS A 3 12.46 8.16 25.05
CA LYS A 3 11.33 8.42 24.15
C LYS A 3 11.04 7.22 23.24
N ASN A 4 9.77 6.81 23.24
CA ASN A 4 9.14 5.72 22.50
C ASN A 4 9.30 5.86 20.96
N ARG A 5 10.49 5.58 20.41
CA ARG A 5 10.86 5.81 18.99
C ARG A 5 10.81 4.57 18.09
N ARG A 6 10.49 3.36 18.59
CA ARG A 6 10.76 2.09 17.87
C ARG A 6 9.60 1.49 17.07
N ASN A 7 8.50 2.23 16.86
CA ASN A 7 7.35 1.70 16.11
C ASN A 7 7.29 2.18 14.65
N LYS A 8 8.33 2.87 14.17
CA LYS A 8 8.42 3.37 12.81
C LYS A 8 9.67 2.86 12.08
N LEU A 9 9.49 2.42 10.84
CA LEU A 9 10.52 2.11 9.86
C LEU A 9 10.63 3.31 8.91
N ARG A 10 11.85 3.67 8.51
CA ARG A 10 12.11 4.79 7.61
C ARG A 10 13.18 4.35 6.61
N GLY A 11 12.92 4.57 5.34
CA GLY A 11 13.91 4.49 4.27
C GLY A 11 14.81 5.73 4.24
N THR A 12 15.44 5.92 3.11
CA THR A 12 16.48 6.88 2.80
C THR A 12 15.97 7.89 1.79
N ASN A 13 16.79 8.35 0.85
CA ASN A 13 16.35 9.20 -0.27
C ASN A 13 16.64 8.50 -1.61
N GLY A 14 16.89 7.20 -1.58
CA GLY A 14 17.05 6.37 -2.75
C GLY A 14 16.28 5.07 -2.54
N ALA A 15 16.20 4.26 -3.58
CA ALA A 15 15.42 3.02 -3.58
C ALA A 15 15.77 2.10 -2.40
N ASP A 16 14.79 1.86 -1.52
CA ASP A 16 14.90 0.98 -0.37
C ASP A 16 13.90 -0.18 -0.41
N GLU A 17 14.33 -1.33 0.12
CA GLU A 17 13.42 -2.45 0.39
C GLU A 17 12.99 -2.43 1.86
N LEU A 18 11.75 -2.02 2.11
CA LEU A 18 11.22 -1.81 3.45
C LEU A 18 10.23 -2.90 3.83
N THR A 19 10.61 -3.75 4.79
CA THR A 19 9.72 -4.79 5.33
C THR A 19 9.22 -4.43 6.73
N GLY A 20 7.90 -4.35 6.87
CA GLY A 20 7.21 -4.16 8.14
C GLY A 20 7.49 -5.29 9.13
N THR A 21 7.34 -5.01 10.42
CA THR A 21 7.43 -6.05 11.47
C THR A 21 6.32 -5.83 12.48
N SER A 22 5.89 -6.87 13.21
CA SER A 22 4.78 -6.76 14.17
C SER A 22 4.94 -5.64 15.22
N ARG A 23 6.19 -5.20 15.46
CA ARG A 23 6.54 -4.07 16.34
C ARG A 23 6.52 -2.71 15.62
N LYS A 24 6.90 -2.66 14.34
CA LYS A 24 6.95 -1.44 13.51
C LYS A 24 5.74 -1.39 12.59
N ARG A 25 4.70 -0.70 13.04
CA ARG A 25 3.43 -0.55 12.31
C ARG A 25 3.36 0.70 11.44
N LEU A 26 4.38 1.54 11.47
CA LEU A 26 4.49 2.75 10.64
C LEU A 26 5.71 2.57 9.72
N ILE A 27 5.56 2.74 8.42
CA ILE A 27 6.65 2.60 7.44
C ILE A 27 6.65 3.85 6.57
N TYR A 28 7.80 4.48 6.39
CA TYR A 28 7.98 5.64 5.52
C TYR A 28 9.09 5.31 4.53
N GLY A 29 8.80 5.28 3.24
CA GLY A 29 9.80 5.13 2.17
C GLY A 29 10.71 6.35 2.11
N ARG A 30 10.10 7.50 1.76
CA ARG A 30 10.59 8.88 1.69
C ARG A 30 10.84 9.34 0.26
N GLY A 31 11.88 8.86 -0.40
CA GLY A 31 12.21 9.30 -1.75
C GLY A 31 13.08 8.28 -2.43
N GLY A 32 13.01 8.22 -3.76
CA GLY A 32 13.43 7.08 -4.55
C GLY A 32 12.36 6.00 -4.61
N ASP A 33 12.44 5.15 -5.64
CA ASP A 33 11.45 4.09 -5.87
C ASP A 33 11.56 2.98 -4.80
N ASP A 34 10.67 2.99 -3.80
CA ASP A 34 10.75 2.07 -2.67
C ASP A 34 9.89 0.82 -2.87
N ILE A 35 10.38 -0.33 -2.36
CA ILE A 35 9.62 -1.58 -2.33
C ILE A 35 9.19 -1.85 -0.89
N ILE A 36 7.90 -1.68 -0.61
CA ILE A 36 7.36 -1.78 0.74
C ILE A 36 6.48 -3.01 0.90
N SER A 37 6.85 -3.89 1.83
CA SER A 37 6.07 -5.10 2.16
C SER A 37 5.69 -5.12 3.64
N THR A 38 4.55 -5.71 3.97
CA THR A 38 4.11 -5.86 5.36
C THR A 38 3.66 -7.28 5.67
N PRO A 39 4.02 -7.83 6.85
CA PRO A 39 3.50 -9.11 7.31
C PRO A 39 2.06 -8.97 7.81
N GLU A 40 1.52 -10.02 8.44
CA GLU A 40 0.18 -9.97 9.04
C GLU A 40 0.04 -8.84 10.07
N GLY A 41 -1.10 -8.18 10.04
CA GLY A 41 -1.44 -7.08 10.94
C GLY A 41 -1.88 -5.81 10.22
N ARG A 42 -2.02 -4.73 11.00
CA ARG A 42 -2.43 -3.42 10.49
C ARG A 42 -1.24 -2.48 10.46
N PHE A 43 -0.88 -2.06 9.26
CA PHE A 43 0.27 -1.19 9.02
C PHE A 43 -0.20 0.11 8.39
N LYS A 44 0.47 1.21 8.71
CA LYS A 44 0.35 2.48 8.00
C LYS A 44 1.63 2.70 7.24
N VAL A 45 1.50 2.89 5.95
CA VAL A 45 2.61 3.02 5.04
C VAL A 45 2.50 4.36 4.33
N TRP A 46 3.65 5.00 4.22
CA TRP A 46 3.91 6.16 3.40
C TRP A 46 4.95 5.74 2.39
N GLY A 47 4.63 5.85 1.11
CA GLY A 47 5.58 5.65 0.01
C GLY A 47 6.60 6.76 0.10
N GLY A 48 6.23 7.94 -0.35
CA GLY A 48 7.10 9.09 -0.34
C GLY A 48 6.99 9.79 -1.67
N GLU A 49 8.06 10.42 -2.08
CA GLU A 49 8.24 10.90 -3.45
C GLU A 49 8.72 9.73 -4.34
N ASP A 50 8.49 9.83 -5.65
CA ASP A 50 8.83 8.85 -6.68
C ASP A 50 7.86 7.64 -6.74
N ASN A 51 8.20 6.58 -7.50
CA ASN A 51 7.26 5.51 -7.80
C ASN A 51 7.42 4.34 -6.83
N ASP A 52 6.48 4.21 -5.89
CA ASP A 52 6.59 3.21 -4.84
C ASP A 52 5.81 1.93 -5.15
N THR A 53 6.38 0.80 -4.76
CA THR A 53 5.78 -0.52 -4.92
C THR A 53 5.32 -1.09 -3.58
N PHE A 54 4.01 -1.15 -3.35
CA PHE A 54 3.38 -1.69 -2.15
C PHE A 54 2.98 -3.16 -2.33
N LYS A 55 3.73 -4.08 -1.72
CA LYS A 55 3.47 -5.52 -1.78
C LYS A 55 2.52 -5.96 -0.67
N THR A 56 1.31 -6.36 -1.05
CA THR A 56 0.31 -6.88 -0.11
C THR A 56 0.57 -8.33 0.24
N LEU A 57 0.18 -8.72 1.47
CA LEU A 57 0.34 -10.10 1.92
C LEU A 57 -0.76 -11.00 1.33
N ASN A 58 -0.35 -12.05 0.63
CA ASN A 58 -1.26 -13.08 0.17
C ASN A 58 -1.55 -14.09 1.30
N GLY A 59 -2.55 -13.78 2.12
CA GLY A 59 -2.97 -14.63 3.24
C GLY A 59 -2.86 -13.91 4.58
N GLY A 60 -3.45 -14.51 5.62
CA GLY A 60 -3.43 -13.94 6.96
C GLY A 60 -4.40 -12.76 7.20
N LYS A 61 -4.54 -12.40 8.47
CA LYS A 61 -5.47 -11.35 8.95
C LYS A 61 -4.74 -10.02 9.12
N GLY A 62 -5.16 -9.01 8.35
CA GLY A 62 -4.57 -7.68 8.43
C GLY A 62 -4.62 -6.96 7.10
N TYR A 63 -4.34 -5.66 7.11
CA TYR A 63 -4.31 -4.83 5.92
C TYR A 63 -3.22 -3.77 6.01
N MET A 64 -2.67 -3.43 4.85
CA MET A 64 -1.80 -2.28 4.68
C MET A 64 -2.65 -1.02 4.45
N LYS A 65 -2.41 0.06 5.18
CA LYS A 65 -3.06 1.34 4.93
C LYS A 65 -2.06 2.32 4.34
N ILE A 66 -2.20 2.59 3.05
CA ILE A 66 -1.38 3.56 2.31
C ILE A 66 -1.99 4.94 2.53
N MET A 67 -1.15 5.92 2.87
CA MET A 67 -1.59 7.22 3.35
C MET A 67 -1.41 8.35 2.35
N ASP A 68 -0.58 8.14 1.33
CA ASP A 68 -0.06 9.11 0.37
C ASP A 68 0.04 8.52 -1.05
N PHE A 69 -0.77 7.50 -1.37
CA PHE A 69 -0.74 6.85 -2.68
C PHE A 69 -0.94 7.88 -3.80
N GLU A 70 -0.02 7.91 -4.74
CA GLU A 70 0.01 8.88 -5.84
C GLU A 70 0.14 8.22 -7.22
N ALA A 71 0.11 9.04 -8.27
CA ALA A 71 0.23 8.55 -9.64
C ALA A 71 1.69 8.14 -9.91
N GLY A 72 1.90 6.88 -10.27
CA GLY A 72 3.23 6.27 -10.36
C GLY A 72 3.38 5.10 -9.40
N ASP A 73 2.71 5.19 -8.25
CA ASP A 73 2.67 4.12 -7.28
C ASP A 73 1.92 2.89 -7.78
N THR A 74 2.39 1.75 -7.31
CA THR A 74 1.88 0.45 -7.70
C THR A 74 1.65 -0.44 -6.48
N ILE A 75 0.46 -1.01 -6.35
CA ILE A 75 0.15 -1.99 -5.30
C ILE A 75 0.15 -3.38 -5.92
N THR A 76 1.16 -4.19 -5.59
CA THR A 76 1.18 -5.60 -6.01
C THR A 76 0.33 -6.45 -5.09
N PHE A 77 -0.54 -7.27 -5.68
CA PHE A 77 -1.36 -8.25 -4.97
C PHE A 77 -1.14 -9.65 -5.50
N CYS A 78 -1.91 -10.62 -5.01
CA CYS A 78 -1.72 -12.02 -5.38
C CYS A 78 -2.15 -12.38 -6.81
N GLY A 79 -2.67 -11.44 -7.60
CA GLY A 79 -3.27 -11.72 -8.91
C GLY A 79 -4.57 -12.53 -8.83
N CYS A 80 -5.15 -12.67 -7.64
CA CYS A 80 -6.32 -13.53 -7.44
C CYS A 80 -7.59 -12.84 -7.97
N ALA A 81 -8.38 -13.53 -8.78
CA ALA A 81 -9.66 -13.03 -9.33
C ALA A 81 -10.70 -12.63 -8.26
N SER A 82 -10.54 -13.10 -7.01
CA SER A 82 -11.40 -12.69 -5.89
C SER A 82 -11.06 -11.30 -5.33
N THR A 83 -10.06 -10.62 -5.88
CA THR A 83 -9.65 -9.27 -5.46
C THR A 83 -10.59 -8.25 -6.09
N ARG A 84 -11.11 -7.34 -5.27
CA ARG A 84 -11.98 -6.24 -5.69
C ARG A 84 -11.63 -4.98 -4.92
N ILE A 85 -11.92 -3.83 -5.51
CA ILE A 85 -11.75 -2.53 -4.86
C ILE A 85 -13.14 -2.06 -4.42
N GLU A 86 -13.30 -1.78 -3.13
CA GLU A 86 -14.52 -1.24 -2.54
C GLU A 86 -14.30 0.19 -2.07
N GLN A 87 -15.19 1.11 -2.48
CA GLN A 87 -15.19 2.45 -1.89
C GLN A 87 -15.83 2.43 -0.50
N ARG A 88 -15.11 2.93 0.51
CA ARG A 88 -15.68 3.16 1.85
C ARG A 88 -15.33 4.56 2.36
N GLY A 89 -16.30 5.45 2.24
CA GLY A 89 -16.14 6.86 2.55
C GLY A 89 -15.26 7.54 1.50
N LYS A 90 -14.11 8.08 1.91
CA LYS A 90 -13.08 8.68 1.05
C LYS A 90 -11.83 7.80 0.94
N ASN A 91 -12.01 6.48 0.94
CA ASN A 91 -10.88 5.55 0.89
C ASN A 91 -11.29 4.35 0.03
N ALA A 92 -10.38 3.90 -0.81
CA ALA A 92 -10.50 2.67 -1.55
C ALA A 92 -9.96 1.49 -0.74
N TRP A 93 -10.74 0.42 -0.64
CA TRP A 93 -10.42 -0.79 0.11
C TRP A 93 -10.22 -1.94 -0.86
N ILE A 94 -8.98 -2.41 -0.97
CA ILE A 94 -8.65 -3.60 -1.72
C ILE A 94 -8.99 -4.79 -0.84
N VAL A 95 -10.02 -5.55 -1.24
CA VAL A 95 -10.49 -6.72 -0.50
C VAL A 95 -10.40 -7.96 -1.38
N LYS A 96 -10.08 -9.10 -0.79
CA LYS A 96 -10.05 -10.41 -1.42
C LYS A 96 -11.04 -11.29 -0.68
N GLY A 97 -12.19 -11.57 -1.29
CA GLY A 97 -13.31 -12.20 -0.58
C GLY A 97 -13.75 -11.33 0.61
N ASP A 98 -13.71 -11.88 1.82
CA ASP A 98 -14.04 -11.17 3.07
C ASP A 98 -12.82 -10.46 3.73
N ASP A 99 -11.61 -10.68 3.21
CA ASP A 99 -10.38 -10.14 3.79
C ASP A 99 -9.94 -8.85 3.12
N VAL A 100 -9.77 -7.79 3.91
CA VAL A 100 -9.16 -6.54 3.45
C VAL A 100 -7.65 -6.75 3.32
N LYS A 101 -7.06 -6.44 2.17
CA LYS A 101 -5.62 -6.57 1.90
C LYS A 101 -4.90 -5.23 1.94
N ALA A 102 -5.49 -4.21 1.34
CA ALA A 102 -4.97 -2.86 1.41
C ALA A 102 -6.09 -1.83 1.51
N VAL A 103 -5.77 -0.65 2.04
CA VAL A 103 -6.66 0.49 2.13
C VAL A 103 -5.88 1.72 1.68
N VAL A 104 -6.33 2.35 0.62
CA VAL A 104 -5.75 3.58 0.08
C VAL A 104 -6.54 4.75 0.65
N LYS A 105 -5.89 5.56 1.48
CA LYS A 105 -6.54 6.68 2.15
C LYS A 105 -6.65 7.87 1.19
N GLY A 106 -7.84 8.46 1.11
CA GLY A 106 -8.04 9.71 0.37
C GLY A 106 -8.18 9.53 -1.15
N VAL A 107 -8.27 8.29 -1.62
CA VAL A 107 -8.40 7.94 -3.03
C VAL A 107 -9.74 7.26 -3.24
N ASP A 108 -10.40 7.59 -4.35
CA ASP A 108 -11.64 6.96 -4.77
C ASP A 108 -11.35 5.66 -5.55
N ALA A 109 -12.15 4.64 -5.31
CA ALA A 109 -11.99 3.33 -5.93
C ALA A 109 -12.15 3.36 -7.46
N GLY A 110 -12.86 4.37 -7.99
CA GLY A 110 -12.98 4.60 -9.43
C GLY A 110 -11.70 5.13 -10.07
N ASP A 111 -10.85 5.81 -9.28
CA ASP A 111 -9.55 6.33 -9.71
C ASP A 111 -8.45 5.28 -9.60
N LEU A 112 -8.80 4.02 -9.30
CA LEU A 112 -7.85 2.92 -9.22
C LEU A 112 -8.13 1.92 -10.33
N ASN A 113 -7.10 1.57 -11.07
CA ASN A 113 -7.15 0.52 -12.07
C ASN A 113 -6.54 -0.77 -11.47
N ILE A 114 -7.29 -1.86 -11.55
CA ILE A 114 -6.81 -3.19 -11.15
C ILE A 114 -6.45 -4.00 -12.40
N ASP A 115 -5.17 -4.31 -12.54
CA ASP A 115 -4.66 -5.18 -13.59
C ASP A 115 -4.49 -6.61 -13.03
N PHE A 116 -5.26 -7.55 -13.56
CA PHE A 116 -5.20 -8.95 -13.17
C PHE A 116 -4.12 -9.76 -13.90
N ASP A 117 -3.65 -9.28 -15.06
CA ASP A 117 -2.57 -9.93 -15.82
C ASP A 117 -1.23 -9.67 -15.12
N GLU A 118 -0.98 -8.41 -14.76
CA GLU A 118 0.24 -7.98 -14.06
C GLU A 118 0.12 -8.12 -12.54
N ALA A 119 -1.09 -8.43 -12.01
CA ALA A 119 -1.37 -8.55 -10.58
C ALA A 119 -1.04 -7.27 -9.77
N VAL A 120 -1.31 -6.11 -10.37
CA VAL A 120 -1.04 -4.79 -9.80
C VAL A 120 -2.27 -3.90 -9.78
N ILE A 121 -2.30 -2.96 -8.84
CA ILE A 121 -3.28 -1.89 -8.78
C ILE A 121 -2.51 -0.58 -8.86
N THR A 122 -2.83 0.22 -9.84
CA THR A 122 -2.25 1.54 -10.05
C THR A 122 -3.34 2.59 -9.94
N MET A 123 -2.95 3.86 -9.81
CA MET A 123 -3.89 4.92 -10.14
C MET A 123 -4.36 4.69 -11.57
N SER A 124 -5.68 4.65 -11.76
CA SER A 124 -6.29 4.86 -13.05
C SER A 124 -5.77 6.22 -13.49
N ALA A 125 -4.83 6.21 -14.43
CA ALA A 125 -4.56 7.40 -15.19
C ALA A 125 -5.87 7.65 -15.92
N ASP A 126 -6.76 8.44 -15.32
CA ASP A 126 -7.78 9.12 -16.08
C ASP A 126 -6.98 9.81 -17.20
N PRO A 127 -7.18 9.44 -18.47
CA PRO A 127 -6.68 10.21 -19.58
C PRO A 127 -7.55 11.47 -19.68
N MET A 128 -7.67 12.24 -18.59
CA MET A 128 -8.19 13.60 -18.67
C MET A 128 -7.04 14.49 -19.10
N ALA A 129 -7.18 15.37 -20.07
CA ALA A 129 -8.26 15.72 -20.99
C ALA A 129 -7.63 16.70 -21.99
#